data_AF-A0A814B4B3-F1
#
_entry.id   AF-A0A814B4B3-F1
#
_cell.length_a   1.000
_cell.length_b   1.000
_cell.length_c   1.000
_cell.angle_alpha   90.00
_cell.angle_beta   90.00
_cell.angle_gamma   90.00
#
_symmetry.space_group_name_H-M   'P 1'
#
loop_
_entity.id
_entity.type
_entity.pdbx_description
1 polymer ?
#
loop_
_entity_poly.entity_id
_entity_poly.type
_entity_poly.pdbx_seq_one_letter_code
_entity_poly.pdbx_strand_id
1 'polypeptide(L)'
;MLSNRLVRPSSSFFLSIIRCNHRTVPYPDITHPEQTIHMTETHEEKLALPLERPRFIDEYSLNGPPYGRIYEKIPFKYRVEKGRAYLYCACGWANSQPFCDGMCKRVWGNHDVRRNPKFRPIKYVADETKDVWWCNCKQAKKRPFCDGTHKLDFVQKQSAIKN
;
A
#
# COMPACT_ATOMS: atom_id res chain seq x y z
N MET A 1 42.81 19.56 52.30
CA MET A 1 42.30 18.84 53.48
C MET A 1 40.80 19.08 53.58
N LEU A 2 40.01 17.99 53.65
CA LEU A 2 38.67 17.82 54.26
C LEU A 2 37.59 18.89 53.90
N SER A 3 36.38 18.56 53.46
CA SER A 3 35.42 17.66 54.11
C SER A 3 34.08 17.63 53.32
N ASN A 4 33.57 16.42 53.12
CA ASN A 4 32.18 15.96 53.27
C ASN A 4 30.93 16.76 52.85
N ARG A 5 30.16 16.06 51.99
CA ARG A 5 28.74 15.62 52.09
C ARG A 5 27.57 16.63 52.13
N LEU A 6 26.67 16.36 51.16
CA LEU A 6 25.19 16.32 51.20
C LEU A 6 24.50 17.68 51.48
N VAL A 7 23.52 18.13 50.69
CA VAL A 7 22.10 17.73 50.78
C VAL A 7 21.35 18.42 49.61
N ARG A 8 20.45 17.70 48.89
CA ARG A 8 19.39 18.30 48.05
C ARG A 8 18.23 18.74 48.97
N PRO A 9 17.44 19.78 48.67
CA PRO A 9 16.19 19.47 47.94
C PRO A 9 15.59 20.60 47.06
N SER A 10 14.64 20.15 46.22
CA SER A 10 13.36 20.74 45.77
C SER A 10 13.26 22.24 45.45
N SER A 11 12.82 22.56 44.23
CA SER A 11 11.43 23.01 43.94
C SER A 11 11.33 23.72 42.58
N SER A 12 10.37 23.25 41.78
CA SER A 12 9.60 24.02 40.79
C SER A 12 10.34 24.77 39.69
N PHE A 13 10.69 24.05 38.63
CA PHE A 13 10.80 24.67 37.30
C PHE A 13 9.41 24.75 36.66
N PHE A 14 9.00 26.00 36.42
CA PHE A 14 7.81 26.38 35.69
C PHE A 14 7.72 25.65 34.34
N LEU A 15 6.69 24.82 34.18
CA LEU A 15 6.25 24.33 32.88
C LEU A 15 5.52 25.48 32.18
N SER A 16 6.20 26.16 31.27
CA SER A 16 5.58 27.05 30.29
C SER A 16 4.69 26.21 29.37
N ILE A 17 3.40 26.16 29.68
CA ILE A 17 2.37 25.54 28.85
C ILE A 17 2.22 26.40 27.58
N ILE A 18 2.84 25.96 26.49
CA ILE A 18 2.48 26.43 25.15
C ILE A 18 1.06 25.93 24.88
N ARG A 19 0.08 26.83 24.96
CA ARG A 19 -1.31 26.58 24.54
C ARG A 19 -1.34 26.29 23.04
N CYS A 20 -1.36 25.01 22.65
CA CYS A 20 -1.81 24.62 21.32
C CYS A 20 -3.33 24.80 21.27
N ASN A 21 -3.77 25.79 20.50
CA ASN A 21 -5.18 26.10 20.25
C ASN A 21 -5.80 25.05 19.31
N HIS A 22 -6.05 23.84 19.81
CA HIS A 22 -6.84 22.85 19.08
C HIS A 22 -8.32 23.14 19.30
N ARG A 23 -8.89 23.89 18.36
CA ARG A 23 -10.35 24.00 18.18
C ARG A 23 -10.87 22.59 17.86
N THR A 24 -11.48 21.93 18.82
CA THR A 24 -12.24 20.69 18.58
C THR A 24 -13.46 21.07 17.77
N VAL A 25 -13.62 20.48 16.59
CA VAL A 25 -14.82 20.64 15.78
C VAL A 25 -15.84 19.65 16.35
N PRO A 26 -16.98 20.10 16.92
CA PRO A 26 -17.99 19.18 17.43
C PRO A 26 -18.60 18.41 16.25
N TYR A 27 -18.66 17.08 16.40
CA TYR A 27 -19.36 16.20 15.45
C TYR A 27 -20.87 16.48 15.50
N PRO A 28 -21.60 16.51 14.38
CA PRO A 28 -23.04 16.69 14.41
C PRO A 28 -23.72 15.47 15.03
N ASP A 29 -24.60 15.74 15.99
CA ASP A 29 -25.43 14.81 16.74
C ASP A 29 -26.49 14.18 15.83
N ILE A 30 -26.40 12.87 15.60
CA ILE A 30 -27.31 12.12 14.73
C ILE A 30 -28.47 11.62 15.59
N THR A 31 -29.43 12.49 15.86
CA THR A 31 -30.76 12.06 16.31
C THR A 31 -31.61 11.79 15.07
N HIS A 32 -31.80 10.52 14.73
CA HIS A 32 -32.84 10.11 13.77
C HIS A 32 -33.92 9.30 14.51
N PRO A 33 -35.21 9.64 14.32
CA PRO A 33 -36.31 8.97 14.99
C PRO A 33 -36.55 7.58 14.39
N GLU A 34 -36.96 6.63 15.24
CA GLU A 34 -37.39 5.29 14.85
C GLU A 34 -38.48 5.36 13.76
N GLN A 35 -38.17 4.85 12.58
CA GLN A 35 -39.17 4.45 11.61
C GLN A 35 -38.98 2.95 11.34
N THR A 36 -39.78 2.16 12.04
CA THR A 36 -40.03 0.75 11.74
C THR A 36 -40.64 0.63 10.35
N ILE A 37 -39.84 0.18 9.38
CA ILE A 37 -40.33 -0.20 8.06
C ILE A 37 -40.58 -1.70 8.10
N HIS A 38 -41.85 -2.07 7.93
CA HIS A 38 -42.31 -3.45 7.88
C HIS A 38 -41.60 -4.23 6.77
N MET A 39 -41.13 -5.42 7.12
CA MET A 39 -40.61 -6.43 6.19
C MET A 39 -41.77 -6.99 5.36
N THR A 40 -41.72 -6.85 4.04
CA THR A 40 -42.44 -7.72 3.11
C THR A 40 -41.42 -8.37 2.18
N GLU A 41 -41.32 -9.68 2.32
CA GLU A 41 -40.44 -10.58 1.60
C GLU A 41 -40.70 -10.56 0.08
N THR A 42 -39.63 -10.74 -0.69
CA THR A 42 -39.51 -11.40 -2.02
C THR A 42 -38.54 -10.68 -2.96
N HIS A 43 -37.24 -10.88 -2.73
CA HIS A 43 -36.26 -10.96 -3.82
C HIS A 43 -35.01 -11.68 -3.28
N GLU A 44 -35.21 -12.92 -2.84
CA GLU A 44 -34.09 -13.86 -2.81
C GLU A 44 -33.55 -14.02 -4.23
N GLU A 45 -32.23 -14.02 -4.30
CA GLU A 45 -31.46 -14.64 -5.38
C GLU A 45 -31.42 -13.88 -6.72
N LYS A 46 -30.63 -12.80 -6.75
CA LYS A 46 -29.76 -12.53 -7.91
C LYS A 46 -28.53 -11.72 -7.52
N LEU A 47 -27.45 -12.48 -7.32
CA LEU A 47 -26.06 -12.06 -7.50
C LEU A 47 -25.51 -10.97 -6.56
N ALA A 48 -25.59 -11.21 -5.26
CA ALA A 48 -24.55 -10.66 -4.38
C ALA A 48 -23.25 -11.42 -4.68
N LEU A 49 -22.49 -10.98 -5.69
CA LEU A 49 -21.07 -11.31 -5.75
C LEU A 49 -20.50 -10.93 -4.37
N PRO A 50 -19.83 -11.86 -3.65
CA PRO A 50 -19.12 -11.49 -2.44
C PRO A 50 -18.30 -10.25 -2.76
N LEU A 51 -18.35 -9.22 -1.93
CA LEU A 51 -17.45 -8.07 -2.05
C LEU A 51 -16.03 -8.59 -1.84
N GLU A 52 -15.46 -9.19 -2.89
CA GLU A 52 -14.08 -9.61 -2.92
C GLU A 52 -13.28 -8.35 -2.67
N ARG A 53 -12.46 -8.36 -1.61
CA ARG A 53 -11.54 -7.26 -1.35
C ARG A 53 -10.77 -7.00 -2.64
N PRO A 54 -10.68 -5.74 -3.09
CA PRO A 54 -10.12 -5.44 -4.39
C PRO A 54 -8.71 -6.01 -4.50
N ARG A 55 -8.39 -6.60 -5.65
CA ARG A 55 -7.07 -7.22 -5.91
C ARG A 55 -5.96 -6.18 -5.85
N PHE A 56 -6.30 -4.92 -6.06
CA PHE A 56 -5.41 -3.78 -5.92
C PHE A 56 -5.98 -2.77 -4.92
N ILE A 57 -5.14 -2.23 -4.04
CA ILE A 57 -5.57 -1.22 -3.06
C ILE A 57 -6.23 0.01 -3.73
N ASP A 58 -5.86 0.32 -4.97
CA ASP A 58 -6.37 1.46 -5.73
C ASP A 58 -7.28 1.04 -6.90
N GLU A 59 -7.87 -0.17 -6.87
CA GLU A 59 -8.70 -0.68 -7.97
C GLU A 59 -9.90 0.24 -8.29
N TYR A 60 -10.38 1.00 -7.29
CA TYR A 60 -11.47 1.97 -7.43
C TYR A 60 -11.01 3.44 -7.49
N SER A 61 -9.71 3.71 -7.69
CA SER A 61 -9.23 5.09 -7.89
C SER A 61 -9.56 5.55 -9.31
N LEU A 62 -10.10 6.77 -9.47
CA LEU A 62 -10.40 7.38 -10.77
C LEU A 62 -9.19 7.43 -11.72
N ASN A 63 -7.97 7.42 -11.17
CA ASN A 63 -6.71 7.48 -11.92
C ASN A 63 -6.01 6.12 -12.08
N GLY A 64 -6.62 5.03 -11.57
CA GLY A 64 -6.02 3.70 -11.50
C GLY A 64 -4.81 3.59 -10.55
N PRO A 65 -4.22 2.39 -10.43
CA PRO A 65 -3.07 2.18 -9.56
C PRO A 65 -1.80 2.86 -10.10
N PRO A 66 -1.00 3.52 -9.27
CA PRO A 66 0.19 4.25 -9.73
C PRO A 66 1.21 3.30 -10.36
N TYR A 67 1.89 3.79 -11.40
CA TYR A 67 2.97 3.06 -12.07
C TYR A 67 4.30 3.24 -11.33
N GLY A 68 5.07 2.16 -11.24
CA GLY A 68 6.38 2.15 -10.58
C GLY A 68 7.50 2.68 -11.48
N ARG A 69 8.72 2.75 -10.92
CA ARG A 69 9.93 2.99 -11.71
C ARG A 69 10.22 1.78 -12.61
N ILE A 70 10.68 2.01 -13.84
CA ILE A 70 11.16 0.93 -14.71
C ILE A 70 12.43 0.34 -14.10
N TYR A 71 12.37 -0.93 -13.73
CA TYR A 71 13.54 -1.70 -13.36
C TYR A 71 14.23 -2.22 -14.63
N GLU A 72 13.52 -3.04 -15.41
CA GLU A 72 14.02 -3.62 -16.66
C GLU A 72 12.93 -3.68 -17.71
N LYS A 73 13.32 -3.65 -18.99
CA LYS A 73 12.42 -3.63 -20.15
C LYS A 73 12.09 -5.04 -20.68
N ILE A 74 12.57 -6.07 -20.00
CA ILE A 74 12.41 -7.48 -20.35
C ILE A 74 11.58 -8.13 -19.23
N PRO A 75 10.58 -8.98 -19.55
CA PRO A 75 9.83 -9.70 -18.53
C PRO A 75 10.68 -10.79 -17.87
N PHE A 76 10.40 -11.08 -16.60
CA PHE A 76 11.12 -12.09 -15.84
C PHE A 76 10.35 -13.42 -15.84
N LYS A 77 10.95 -14.48 -16.38
CA LYS A 77 10.37 -15.82 -16.36
C LYS A 77 10.62 -16.47 -15.00
N TYR A 78 9.57 -16.97 -14.35
CA TYR A 78 9.70 -17.71 -13.10
C TYR A 78 8.68 -18.83 -13.01
N ARG A 79 9.11 -19.98 -12.49
CA ARG A 79 8.23 -21.14 -12.25
C ARG A 79 7.56 -21.00 -10.90
N VAL A 80 6.24 -20.79 -10.90
CA VAL A 80 5.45 -20.73 -9.67
C VAL A 80 5.00 -22.11 -9.23
N GLU A 81 4.78 -22.28 -7.94
CA GLU A 81 4.32 -23.51 -7.29
C GLU A 81 2.88 -23.34 -6.80
N LYS A 82 2.02 -24.33 -7.08
CA LYS A 82 0.62 -24.33 -6.63
C LYS A 82 0.50 -24.08 -5.11
N GLY A 83 -0.41 -23.18 -4.73
CA GLY A 83 -0.70 -22.81 -3.34
C GLY A 83 0.30 -21.83 -2.73
N ARG A 84 1.43 -21.55 -3.39
CA ARG A 84 2.44 -20.61 -2.87
C ARG A 84 2.03 -19.17 -3.16
N ALA A 85 2.23 -18.31 -2.15
CA ALA A 85 2.00 -16.87 -2.27
C ALA A 85 3.29 -16.14 -2.68
N TYR A 86 3.19 -15.30 -3.70
CA TYR A 86 4.24 -14.45 -4.23
C TYR A 86 3.86 -12.99 -4.04
N LEU A 87 4.81 -12.18 -3.57
CA LEU A 87 4.63 -10.74 -3.39
C LEU A 87 5.36 -10.01 -4.51
N TYR A 88 4.61 -9.52 -5.48
CA TYR A 88 5.15 -8.77 -6.62
C TYR A 88 5.48 -7.33 -6.24
N CYS A 89 6.66 -6.85 -6.68
CA CYS A 89 7.07 -5.47 -6.49
C CYS A 89 6.36 -4.54 -7.50
N ALA A 90 5.50 -3.66 -7.00
CA ALA A 90 4.82 -2.63 -7.80
C ALA A 90 5.61 -1.32 -7.93
N CYS A 91 6.55 -1.02 -7.03
CA CYS A 91 7.23 0.28 -6.98
C CYS A 91 8.49 0.38 -7.86
N GLY A 92 9.13 -0.74 -8.20
CA GLY A 92 10.37 -0.79 -8.98
C GLY A 92 11.66 -0.55 -8.20
N TRP A 93 11.60 -0.44 -6.86
CA TRP A 93 12.76 -0.18 -6.00
C TRP A 93 13.32 -1.41 -5.28
N ALA A 94 12.65 -2.56 -5.39
CA ALA A 94 13.18 -3.78 -4.79
C ALA A 94 14.46 -4.22 -5.49
N ASN A 95 15.41 -4.76 -4.72
CA ASN A 95 16.62 -5.39 -5.22
C ASN A 95 16.37 -6.85 -5.66
N SER A 96 15.31 -7.48 -5.13
CA SER A 96 14.92 -8.86 -5.44
C SER A 96 13.85 -8.96 -6.53
N GLN A 97 13.92 -8.10 -7.55
CA GLN A 97 12.94 -8.10 -8.64
C GLN A 97 12.83 -9.50 -9.27
N PRO A 98 11.61 -9.95 -9.63
CA PRO A 98 10.35 -9.18 -9.67
C PRO A 98 9.60 -9.09 -8.33
N PHE A 99 10.14 -9.69 -7.27
CA PHE A 99 9.49 -9.79 -5.97
C PHE A 99 9.79 -8.59 -5.07
N CYS A 100 8.94 -8.40 -4.06
CA CYS A 100 9.09 -7.32 -3.09
C CYS A 100 10.01 -7.72 -1.94
N ASP A 101 10.98 -6.87 -1.61
CA ASP A 101 11.87 -6.94 -0.45
C ASP A 101 11.51 -5.94 0.66
N GLY A 102 10.42 -5.18 0.49
CA GLY A 102 10.01 -4.15 1.42
C GLY A 102 10.70 -2.79 1.23
N MET A 103 11.51 -2.58 0.18
CA MET A 103 12.07 -1.25 -0.14
C MET A 103 10.99 -0.19 -0.33
N CYS A 104 9.77 -0.58 -0.71
CA CYS A 104 8.63 0.32 -0.75
C CYS A 104 8.42 1.07 0.58
N LYS A 105 8.74 0.48 1.73
CA LYS A 105 8.61 1.11 3.05
C LYS A 105 9.52 2.33 3.22
N ARG A 106 10.69 2.32 2.59
CA ARG A 106 11.67 3.42 2.65
C ARG A 106 11.27 4.57 1.73
N VAL A 107 10.57 4.28 0.65
CA VAL A 107 10.02 5.28 -0.28
C VAL A 107 8.88 6.08 0.37
N TRP A 108 8.25 5.58 1.44
CA TRP A 108 7.16 6.23 2.17
C TRP A 108 7.63 7.36 3.12
N GLY A 109 8.60 8.18 2.70
CA GLY A 109 9.44 9.07 3.51
C GLY A 109 8.79 10.13 4.42
N ASN A 110 7.49 10.08 4.69
CA ASN A 110 6.84 10.91 5.71
C ASN A 110 5.75 10.11 6.48
N HIS A 111 5.34 10.61 7.65
CA HIS A 111 4.38 9.92 8.52
C HIS A 111 3.02 9.69 7.84
N ASP A 112 2.65 10.57 6.91
CA ASP A 112 1.36 10.53 6.22
C ASP A 112 1.32 9.43 5.14
N VAL A 113 2.39 9.30 4.35
CA VAL A 113 2.56 8.25 3.33
C VAL A 113 2.75 6.86 3.97
N ARG A 114 3.18 6.76 5.24
CA ARG A 114 3.15 5.48 5.96
C ARG A 114 1.72 4.99 6.22
N ARG A 115 0.79 5.90 6.50
CA ARG A 115 -0.64 5.57 6.68
C ARG A 115 -1.31 5.27 5.34
N ASN A 116 -0.92 5.98 4.28
CA ASN A 116 -1.43 5.73 2.94
C ASN A 116 -0.29 5.53 1.91
N PRO A 117 0.28 4.31 1.83
CA PRO A 117 1.44 4.05 0.98
C PRO A 117 1.06 4.05 -0.50
N LYS A 118 1.71 4.92 -1.29
CA LYS A 118 1.53 5.02 -2.76
C LYS A 118 1.77 3.69 -3.49
N PHE A 119 2.62 2.83 -2.95
CA PHE A 119 2.91 1.53 -3.56
C PHE A 119 2.79 0.43 -2.52
N ARG A 120 1.99 -0.58 -2.82
CA ARG A 120 1.86 -1.80 -2.02
C ARG A 120 2.20 -3.02 -2.88
N PRO A 121 2.83 -4.06 -2.31
CA PRO A 121 3.10 -5.29 -3.04
C PRO A 121 1.80 -5.98 -3.44
N ILE A 122 1.78 -6.58 -4.63
CA ILE A 122 0.60 -7.30 -5.12
C ILE A 122 0.78 -8.77 -4.75
N LYS A 123 -0.17 -9.31 -3.97
CA LYS A 123 -0.16 -10.72 -3.59
C LYS A 123 -0.74 -11.55 -4.74
N TYR A 124 0.03 -12.50 -5.23
CA TYR A 124 -0.42 -13.52 -6.18
C TYR A 124 -0.32 -14.89 -5.52
N VAL A 125 -1.40 -15.64 -5.50
CA VAL A 125 -1.40 -17.05 -5.07
C VAL A 125 -1.51 -17.87 -6.34
N ALA A 126 -0.57 -18.80 -6.55
CA ALA A 126 -0.58 -19.61 -7.76
C ALA A 126 -1.59 -20.75 -7.64
N ASP A 127 -2.55 -20.81 -8.56
CA ASP A 127 -3.53 -21.91 -8.61
C ASP A 127 -2.91 -23.22 -9.12
N GLU A 128 -1.83 -23.09 -9.91
CA GLU A 128 -1.16 -24.19 -10.61
C GLU A 128 0.35 -23.96 -10.64
N THR A 129 1.11 -25.06 -10.71
CA THR A 129 2.56 -25.02 -10.90
C THR A 129 2.88 -24.82 -12.38
N LYS A 130 3.28 -23.59 -12.76
CA LYS A 130 3.57 -23.24 -14.16
C LYS A 130 4.62 -22.15 -14.29
N ASP A 131 5.17 -22.02 -15.49
CA ASP A 131 6.02 -20.88 -15.83
C ASP A 131 5.16 -19.65 -16.10
N VAL A 132 5.45 -18.55 -15.41
CA VAL A 132 4.78 -17.26 -15.60
C VAL A 132 5.79 -16.16 -15.92
N TRP A 133 5.32 -15.15 -16.64
CA TRP A 133 6.12 -13.99 -17.02
C TRP A 133 5.71 -12.78 -16.19
N TRP A 134 6.57 -12.38 -15.27
CA TRP A 134 6.37 -11.23 -14.40
C TRP A 134 6.74 -9.92 -15.12
N CYS A 135 5.97 -8.87 -14.86
CA CYS A 135 6.26 -7.54 -15.39
C CYS A 135 7.45 -6.90 -14.66
N ASN A 136 8.55 -6.61 -15.36
CA ASN A 136 9.70 -5.92 -14.77
C ASN A 136 9.74 -4.40 -15.07
N CYS A 137 9.00 -3.93 -16.09
CA CYS A 137 8.96 -2.50 -16.42
C CYS A 137 8.00 -1.68 -15.53
N LYS A 138 7.11 -2.34 -14.79
CA LYS A 138 6.10 -1.75 -13.89
C LYS A 138 5.08 -0.82 -14.55
N GLN A 139 5.05 -0.80 -15.89
CA GLN A 139 4.11 -0.01 -16.71
C GLN A 139 2.89 -0.83 -17.18
N ALA A 140 2.87 -2.15 -16.94
CA ALA A 140 1.77 -3.01 -17.38
C ALA A 140 0.42 -2.57 -16.78
N LYS A 141 -0.63 -2.68 -17.58
CA LYS A 141 -2.02 -2.53 -17.13
C LYS A 141 -2.45 -3.79 -16.37
N LYS A 142 -2.05 -4.98 -16.84
CA LYS A 142 -2.38 -6.28 -16.22
C LYS A 142 -1.30 -6.77 -15.23
N ARG A 143 -0.92 -5.92 -14.28
CA ARG A 143 -0.01 -6.31 -13.18
C ARG A 143 -0.63 -7.47 -12.38
N PRO A 144 0.15 -8.47 -11.94
CA PRO A 144 1.62 -8.51 -11.87
C PRO A 144 2.32 -9.10 -13.11
N PHE A 145 1.56 -9.55 -14.10
CA PHE A 145 2.08 -10.24 -15.29
C PHE A 145 2.47 -9.28 -16.41
N CYS A 146 3.30 -9.79 -17.31
CA CYS A 146 3.64 -9.07 -18.54
C CYS A 146 2.47 -9.07 -19.52
N ASP A 147 2.09 -7.89 -20.01
CA ASP A 147 1.06 -7.69 -21.03
C ASP A 147 1.62 -7.12 -22.35
N GLY A 148 2.95 -7.12 -22.50
CA GLY A 148 3.62 -6.56 -23.68
C GLY A 148 3.86 -5.05 -23.63
N THR A 149 3.34 -4.33 -22.62
CA THR A 149 3.56 -2.86 -22.46
C THR A 149 5.03 -2.47 -22.50
N HIS A 150 5.92 -3.36 -22.07
CA HIS A 150 7.36 -3.12 -22.11
C HIS A 150 7.90 -2.83 -23.52
N LYS A 151 7.22 -3.27 -24.58
CA LYS A 151 7.64 -3.05 -25.98
C LYS A 151 7.26 -1.67 -26.52
N LEU A 152 6.38 -0.95 -25.84
CA LEU A 152 5.90 0.36 -26.30
C LEU A 152 7.01 1.41 -26.21
N ASP A 153 7.02 2.33 -27.17
CA ASP A 153 8.05 3.36 -27.32
C ASP A 153 8.28 4.17 -26.04
N PHE A 154 7.22 4.51 -25.31
CA PHE A 154 7.36 5.30 -24.08
C PHE A 154 8.16 4.55 -22.99
N VAL A 155 8.07 3.21 -22.94
CA VAL A 155 8.86 2.39 -22.02
C VAL A 155 10.28 2.22 -22.55
N GLN A 156 10.42 2.02 -23.86
CA GLN A 156 11.72 1.82 -24.51
C GLN A 156 12.60 3.08 -24.46
N LYS A 157 12.01 4.27 -24.50
CA LYS A 157 12.73 5.55 -24.41
C LYS A 157 13.13 5.92 -22.98
N GLN A 158 12.47 5.38 -21.95
CA GLN A 158 12.79 5.68 -20.55
C GLN A 158 14.07 4.97 -20.09
N SER A 159 14.77 5.55 -19.10
CA SER A 159 15.95 4.94 -18.49
C SER A 159 15.55 3.80 -17.55
N ALA A 160 16.15 2.63 -17.78
CA ALA A 160 16.08 1.49 -16.87
C ALA A 160 17.21 1.57 -15.84
N ILE A 161 17.02 1.00 -14.66
CA ILE A 161 18.09 0.90 -13.66
C ILE A 161 19.08 -0.14 -14.16
N LYS A 162 20.31 0.28 -14.45
CA LYS A 162 21.43 -0.66 -14.65
C LYS A 162 22.11 -0.81 -13.30
N ASN A 163 22.06 -2.02 -12.73
CA ASN A 163 22.95 -2.41 -11.63
C ASN A 163 24.32 -2.78 -12.20
#